data_AF-A0A177EMP7-F1
#
_entry.id   AF-A0A177EMP7-F1
#
_cell.length_a   1.000
_cell.length_b   1.000
_cell.length_c   1.000
_cell.angle_alpha   90.00
_cell.angle_beta   90.00
_cell.angle_gamma   90.00
#
_symmetry.space_group_name_H-M   'P 1'
#
loop_
_entity.id
_entity.type
_entity.pdbx_description
1 polymer ?
#
loop_
_entity_poly.entity_id
_entity_poly.type
_entity_poly.pdbx_seq_one_letter_code
_entity_poly.pdbx_strand_id
1 'polypeptide(L)'
;MKLIARTYRRKAFLYILLLGVLSSYYSSDIESVENKIANLAIYSVFLAPASWNSVIFQTYITKRSPKEAMGISKLVIENNIKQLKSMLKKTSSKKPFKHSLIDLFIKYKEVYLKDFPERDKLFESSIHSGQAGDMQRKQIDNYLPLLNKLKRGEEKLLSSSIKKIIQITEDRSTKKEIFDAYNNVLEKTLNSMSTNTSVANTLKNTTQEFITKTKEQLLDKKTNKHNFNLERARFNLGGAIYTPGLLVEIAGKLTTSDKEKFVTDLVHSLLYPLIQLKEKVSGSSPESTKEEVIKYLQSVTNSIDVYFLKKEISASQELRSESICKRTEEMPDKKKKSQKIDKIQIENTKRMVSTLEEANSSLFKDFVIIDSDIISKYTEYIKTGGGDPKLKEEIELFFDLP
;
A
#
# COMPACT_ATOMS: atom_id res chain seq x y z
N MET A 1 18.27 -31.99 -32.36
CA MET A 1 18.64 -30.69 -31.75
C MET A 1 17.50 -29.90 -31.08
N LYS A 2 16.21 -30.03 -31.46
CA LYS A 2 15.12 -29.23 -30.85
C LYS A 2 14.66 -29.68 -29.44
N LEU A 3 14.95 -30.92 -29.01
CA LEU A 3 14.58 -31.37 -27.65
C LEU A 3 15.50 -30.81 -26.55
N ILE A 4 16.80 -30.66 -26.82
CA ILE A 4 17.80 -30.22 -25.83
C ILE A 4 17.58 -28.76 -25.40
N ALA A 5 17.10 -27.92 -26.33
CA ALA A 5 16.80 -26.51 -26.06
C ALA A 5 15.56 -26.31 -25.16
N ARG A 6 14.59 -27.23 -25.17
CA ARG A 6 13.42 -27.19 -24.28
C ARG A 6 13.77 -27.61 -22.85
N THR A 7 14.67 -28.57 -22.69
CA THR A 7 15.12 -29.03 -21.37
C THR A 7 15.98 -27.98 -20.66
N TYR A 8 16.82 -27.23 -21.40
CA TYR A 8 17.59 -26.10 -20.85
C TYR A 8 16.70 -24.94 -20.42
N ARG A 9 15.64 -24.60 -21.17
CA ARG A 9 14.69 -23.55 -20.77
C ARG A 9 13.86 -23.94 -19.56
N ARG A 10 13.47 -25.20 -19.42
CA ARG A 10 12.78 -25.70 -18.21
C ARG A 10 13.70 -25.72 -16.99
N LYS A 11 14.97 -26.13 -17.14
CA LYS A 11 15.97 -26.06 -16.06
C LYS A 11 16.29 -24.62 -15.66
N ALA A 12 16.42 -23.69 -16.62
CA ALA A 12 16.63 -22.28 -16.33
C ALA A 12 15.39 -21.65 -15.64
N PHE A 13 14.18 -21.99 -16.07
CA PHE A 13 12.95 -21.53 -15.43
C PHE A 13 12.81 -22.09 -14.01
N LEU A 14 13.07 -23.39 -13.81
CA LEU A 14 13.09 -24.02 -12.49
C LEU A 14 14.23 -23.48 -11.61
N TYR A 15 15.39 -23.10 -12.17
CA TYR A 15 16.49 -22.48 -11.43
C TYR A 15 16.18 -21.03 -11.05
N ILE A 16 15.46 -20.28 -11.89
CA ILE A 16 14.93 -18.95 -11.58
C ILE A 16 13.82 -19.04 -10.53
N LEU A 17 12.96 -20.07 -10.59
CA LEU A 17 11.94 -20.34 -9.59
C LEU A 17 12.56 -20.82 -8.28
N LEU A 18 13.59 -21.68 -8.32
CA LEU A 18 14.35 -22.09 -7.14
C LEU A 18 15.10 -20.90 -6.53
N LEU A 19 15.68 -20.00 -7.32
CA LEU A 19 16.29 -18.76 -6.80
C LEU A 19 15.24 -17.81 -6.22
N GLY A 20 14.04 -17.76 -6.78
CA GLY A 20 12.89 -17.06 -6.20
C GLY A 20 12.48 -17.64 -4.85
N VAL A 21 12.38 -18.97 -4.75
CA VAL A 21 11.96 -19.73 -3.56
C VAL A 21 13.08 -19.90 -2.53
N LEU A 22 14.35 -19.82 -2.92
CA LEU A 22 15.51 -19.82 -2.02
C LEU A 22 15.88 -18.40 -1.57
N SER A 23 15.41 -17.35 -2.25
CA SER A 23 15.52 -15.97 -1.75
C SER A 23 14.57 -15.67 -0.60
N SER A 24 13.52 -16.48 -0.41
CA SER A 24 12.64 -16.44 0.78
C SER A 24 13.29 -17.01 2.05
N TYR A 25 14.54 -17.48 2.00
CA TYR A 25 15.30 -17.90 3.18
C TYR A 25 16.00 -16.74 3.94
N TYR A 26 15.81 -15.50 3.50
CA TYR A 26 16.12 -14.28 4.27
C TYR A 26 14.80 -13.64 4.74
N SER A 27 14.10 -14.32 5.64
CA SER A 27 12.87 -13.85 6.30
C SER A 27 13.17 -13.04 7.57
N SER A 28 14.25 -12.27 7.54
CA SER A 28 14.35 -10.98 8.21
C SER A 28 14.64 -9.96 7.11
N ASP A 29 13.95 -8.82 7.14
CA ASP A 29 14.28 -7.60 6.39
C ASP A 29 13.60 -7.26 5.03
N ILE A 30 12.51 -7.89 4.58
CA ILE A 30 11.70 -7.27 3.48
C ILE A 30 11.09 -5.94 3.96
N GLU A 31 10.48 -5.94 5.16
CA GLU A 31 9.93 -4.75 5.80
C GLU A 31 11.02 -3.70 6.10
N SER A 32 12.24 -4.15 6.43
CA SER A 32 13.41 -3.28 6.64
C SER A 32 13.89 -2.65 5.34
N VAL A 33 13.92 -3.40 4.22
CA VAL A 33 14.29 -2.87 2.90
C VAL A 33 13.26 -1.85 2.40
N GLU A 34 11.96 -2.13 2.53
CA GLU A 34 10.90 -1.19 2.15
C GLU A 34 10.96 0.08 3.01
N ASN A 35 11.11 -0.06 4.33
CA ASN A 35 11.26 1.07 5.24
C ASN A 35 12.49 1.93 4.92
N LYS A 36 13.59 1.28 4.55
CA LYS A 36 14.85 1.93 4.17
C LYS A 36 14.71 2.69 2.85
N ILE A 37 14.04 2.10 1.86
CA ILE A 37 13.78 2.74 0.57
C ILE A 37 12.78 3.89 0.73
N ALA A 38 11.75 3.73 1.55
CA ALA A 38 10.80 4.78 1.87
C ALA A 38 11.46 5.97 2.57
N ASN A 39 12.31 5.72 3.57
CA ASN A 39 13.13 6.74 4.21
C ASN A 39 13.96 7.52 3.18
N LEU A 40 14.64 6.81 2.28
CA LEU A 40 15.46 7.43 1.24
C LEU A 40 14.61 8.22 0.23
N ALA A 41 13.41 7.74 -0.12
CA ALA A 41 12.51 8.44 -1.02
C ALA A 41 11.97 9.74 -0.40
N ILE A 42 11.53 9.69 0.86
CA ILE A 42 11.10 10.86 1.64
C ILE A 42 12.25 11.86 1.75
N TYR A 43 13.45 11.35 2.04
CA TYR A 43 14.63 12.20 2.10
C TYR A 43 14.92 12.86 0.75
N SER A 44 14.81 12.11 -0.34
CA SER A 44 15.07 12.62 -1.69
C SER A 44 14.10 13.74 -2.08
N VAL A 45 12.83 13.66 -1.67
CA VAL A 45 11.81 14.66 -2.04
C VAL A 45 11.79 15.85 -1.08
N PHE A 46 11.82 15.59 0.23
CA PHE A 46 11.58 16.61 1.24
C PHE A 46 12.81 17.01 2.04
N LEU A 47 13.91 16.24 2.05
CA LEU A 47 15.05 16.48 2.95
C LEU A 47 16.39 16.68 2.20
N ALA A 48 16.36 16.87 0.89
CA ALA A 48 17.49 17.38 0.11
C ALA A 48 16.97 18.33 -0.99
N PRO A 49 17.50 19.56 -1.18
CA PRO A 49 18.35 20.38 -0.32
C PRO A 49 17.51 21.35 0.54
N ALA A 50 18.15 22.06 1.45
CA ALA A 50 17.66 23.21 2.23
C ALA A 50 16.62 22.96 3.33
N SER A 51 15.84 21.90 3.27
CA SER A 51 14.48 22.00 3.77
C SER A 51 14.36 22.27 5.30
N TRP A 52 15.15 21.61 6.15
CA TRP A 52 15.17 21.90 7.58
C TRP A 52 16.47 22.53 8.04
N ASN A 53 17.60 21.83 7.97
CA ASN A 53 18.78 22.29 8.69
C ASN A 53 19.33 23.62 8.15
N SER A 54 19.31 23.84 6.83
CA SER A 54 19.80 25.08 6.23
C SER A 54 18.77 26.21 6.32
N VAL A 55 17.48 25.94 6.10
CA VAL A 55 16.42 26.96 6.22
C VAL A 55 16.18 27.35 7.67
N ILE A 56 16.13 26.40 8.62
CA ILE A 56 16.00 26.68 10.06
C ILE A 56 17.21 27.51 10.51
N PHE A 57 18.42 27.12 10.12
CA PHE A 57 19.63 27.87 10.44
C PHE A 57 19.60 29.29 9.85
N GLN A 58 19.30 29.44 8.56
CA GLN A 58 19.16 30.76 7.93
C GLN A 58 18.08 31.61 8.58
N THR A 59 16.94 31.01 8.88
CA THR A 59 15.81 31.68 9.51
C THR A 59 16.19 32.19 10.88
N TYR A 60 16.90 31.38 11.67
CA TYR A 60 17.43 31.77 12.98
C TYR A 60 18.41 32.94 12.87
N ILE A 61 19.45 32.86 12.02
CA ILE A 61 20.47 33.91 11.93
C ILE A 61 19.92 35.22 11.32
N THR A 62 18.97 35.13 10.41
CA THR A 62 18.32 36.31 9.78
C THR A 62 17.10 36.80 10.55
N LYS A 63 16.79 36.20 11.71
CA LYS A 63 15.62 36.50 12.55
C LYS A 63 14.28 36.48 11.79
N ARG A 64 14.15 35.59 10.82
CA ARG A 64 12.91 35.39 10.05
C ARG A 64 11.86 34.66 10.90
N SER A 65 10.60 34.93 10.61
CA SER A 65 9.48 34.20 11.19
C SER A 65 9.38 32.76 10.65
N PRO A 66 8.77 31.82 11.39
CA PRO A 66 8.49 30.48 10.88
C PRO A 66 7.69 30.46 9.57
N LYS A 67 6.79 31.45 9.40
CA LYS A 67 5.99 31.62 8.17
C LYS A 67 6.86 31.92 6.95
N GLU A 68 7.89 32.76 7.11
CA GLU A 68 8.84 33.07 6.03
C GLU A 68 9.76 31.87 5.73
N ALA A 69 10.21 31.17 6.77
CA ALA A 69 10.96 29.92 6.64
C ALA A 69 10.19 28.90 5.79
N MET A 70 8.89 28.75 6.07
CA MET A 70 8.02 27.84 5.34
C MET A 70 7.85 28.22 3.86
N GLY A 71 7.74 29.53 3.56
CA GLY A 71 7.70 30.02 2.18
C GLY A 71 8.95 29.62 1.39
N ILE A 72 10.12 29.74 2.01
CA ILE A 72 11.40 29.36 1.41
C ILE A 72 11.52 27.84 1.25
N SER A 73 11.20 27.07 2.29
CA SER A 73 11.22 25.60 2.23
C SER A 73 10.32 25.06 1.13
N LYS A 74 9.12 25.64 0.95
CA LYS A 74 8.19 25.24 -0.10
C LYS A 74 8.77 25.47 -1.50
N LEU A 75 9.37 26.64 -1.75
CA LEU A 75 10.02 26.93 -3.04
C LEU A 75 11.16 25.95 -3.34
N VAL A 76 11.94 25.59 -2.31
CA VAL A 76 13.03 24.62 -2.49
C VAL A 76 12.48 23.22 -2.79
N ILE A 77 11.46 22.76 -2.05
CA ILE A 77 10.80 21.48 -2.30
C ILE A 77 10.22 21.45 -3.71
N GLU A 78 9.55 22.52 -4.17
CA GLU A 78 9.00 22.62 -5.52
C GLU A 78 10.10 22.56 -6.60
N ASN A 79 11.22 23.25 -6.39
CA ASN A 79 12.37 23.18 -7.28
C ASN A 79 13.01 21.79 -7.31
N ASN A 80 13.12 21.12 -6.15
CA ASN A 80 13.62 19.76 -6.05
C ASN A 80 12.69 18.77 -6.77
N ILE A 81 11.38 18.88 -6.57
CA ILE A 81 10.37 18.07 -7.28
C ILE A 81 10.52 18.24 -8.80
N LYS A 82 10.72 19.46 -9.31
CA LYS A 82 10.97 19.70 -10.75
C LYS A 82 12.22 18.97 -11.24
N GLN A 83 13.31 19.01 -10.47
CA GLN A 83 14.57 18.32 -10.81
C GLN A 83 14.39 16.80 -10.81
N LEU A 84 13.76 16.24 -9.77
CA LEU A 84 13.45 14.82 -9.68
C LEU A 84 12.54 14.36 -10.81
N LYS A 85 11.49 15.12 -11.16
CA LYS A 85 10.63 14.82 -12.33
C LYS A 85 11.43 14.76 -13.62
N SER A 86 12.36 15.68 -13.84
CA SER A 86 13.26 15.65 -15.01
C SER A 86 14.15 14.40 -15.00
N MET A 87 14.75 14.04 -13.86
CA MET A 87 15.58 12.84 -13.72
C MET A 87 14.79 11.55 -13.97
N LEU A 88 13.57 11.47 -13.44
CA LEU A 88 12.67 10.32 -13.63
C LEU A 88 12.22 10.15 -15.09
N LYS A 89 12.08 11.25 -15.85
CA LYS A 89 11.74 11.23 -17.30
C LYS A 89 12.93 10.87 -18.20
N LYS A 90 14.14 11.29 -17.85
CA LYS A 90 15.37 11.11 -18.66
C LYS A 90 16.00 9.71 -18.56
N THR A 91 15.29 8.69 -18.11
CA THR A 91 15.79 7.31 -17.94
C THR A 91 15.97 6.55 -19.27
N SER A 92 16.34 7.24 -20.35
CA SER A 92 16.82 6.66 -21.61
C SER A 92 18.33 6.41 -21.54
N SER A 93 18.70 5.13 -21.43
CA SER A 93 19.97 4.44 -21.75
C SER A 93 21.36 4.98 -21.37
N LYS A 94 21.62 6.27 -21.05
CA LYS A 94 23.01 6.77 -20.82
C LYS A 94 23.44 6.93 -19.35
N LYS A 95 22.52 7.15 -18.39
CA LYS A 95 22.87 7.22 -16.95
C LYS A 95 21.70 6.72 -16.08
N PRO A 96 21.89 5.71 -15.22
CA PRO A 96 20.84 5.23 -14.31
C PRO A 96 20.34 6.31 -13.35
N PHE A 97 19.07 6.21 -12.94
CA PHE A 97 18.42 7.17 -12.03
C PHE A 97 19.22 7.34 -10.73
N LYS A 98 19.70 6.24 -10.16
CA LYS A 98 20.57 6.21 -8.97
C LYS A 98 21.78 7.13 -9.09
N HIS A 99 22.48 7.13 -10.21
CA HIS A 99 23.68 7.96 -10.37
C HIS A 99 23.33 9.45 -10.49
N SER A 100 22.20 9.77 -11.12
CA SER A 100 21.71 11.16 -11.18
C SER A 100 21.33 11.68 -9.79
N LEU A 101 20.78 10.81 -8.94
CA LEU A 101 20.44 11.13 -7.56
C LEU A 101 21.70 11.28 -6.68
N ILE A 102 22.74 10.47 -6.91
CA ILE A 102 24.05 10.63 -6.24
C ILE A 102 24.69 11.96 -6.60
N ASP A 103 24.75 12.32 -7.89
CA ASP A 103 25.27 13.63 -8.31
C ASP A 103 24.51 14.77 -7.64
N LEU A 104 23.18 14.64 -7.53
CA LEU A 104 22.32 15.62 -6.88
C LEU A 104 22.69 15.78 -5.39
N PHE A 105 22.88 14.67 -4.68
CA PHE A 105 23.26 14.66 -3.27
C PHE A 105 24.66 15.25 -3.06
N ILE A 106 25.62 14.93 -3.92
CA ILE A 106 26.96 15.53 -3.90
C ILE A 106 26.88 17.04 -4.15
N LYS A 107 26.12 17.46 -5.16
CA LYS A 107 25.89 18.88 -5.42
C LYS A 107 25.28 19.58 -4.21
N TYR A 108 24.32 18.96 -3.52
CA TYR A 108 23.72 19.53 -2.32
C TYR A 108 24.66 19.57 -1.12
N LYS A 109 25.56 18.58 -1.01
CA LYS A 109 26.65 18.60 -0.04
C LYS A 109 27.58 19.78 -0.29
N GLU A 110 27.82 20.18 -1.55
CA GLU A 110 28.81 21.20 -1.94
C GLU A 110 28.27 22.63 -2.09
N VAL A 111 27.10 22.81 -2.72
CA VAL A 111 26.56 24.12 -3.14
C VAL A 111 26.12 24.98 -1.96
N TYR A 112 25.45 24.39 -0.97
CA TYR A 112 24.91 25.16 0.17
C TYR A 112 25.96 25.58 1.22
N LEU A 113 27.24 25.28 0.95
CA LEU A 113 28.36 25.61 1.83
C LEU A 113 29.18 26.81 1.35
N LYS A 114 29.10 27.17 0.06
CA LYS A 114 29.94 28.23 -0.52
C LYS A 114 29.33 29.63 -0.40
N ASP A 115 28.01 29.73 -0.29
CA ASP A 115 27.30 31.02 -0.37
C ASP A 115 27.06 31.70 1.01
N PHE A 116 27.71 31.25 2.09
CA PHE A 116 27.53 31.80 3.45
C PHE A 116 28.87 32.16 4.12
N PRO A 117 29.57 33.22 3.67
CA PRO A 117 30.84 33.65 4.26
C PRO A 117 30.71 34.11 5.73
N GLU A 118 29.50 34.51 6.17
CA GLU A 118 29.21 34.86 7.57
C GLU A 118 29.17 33.65 8.51
N ARG A 119 29.14 32.43 7.96
CA ARG A 119 29.10 31.17 8.68
C ARG A 119 30.27 31.04 9.64
N ASP A 120 31.49 31.31 9.20
CA ASP A 120 32.67 31.03 10.01
C ASP A 120 32.71 31.93 11.26
N LYS A 121 32.26 33.19 11.15
CA LYS A 121 32.09 34.13 12.29
C LYS A 121 31.00 33.71 13.28
N LEU A 122 29.94 33.06 12.81
CA LEU A 122 28.75 32.69 13.60
C LEU A 122 28.90 31.32 14.30
N PHE A 123 29.79 30.47 13.78
CA PHE A 123 30.19 29.19 14.37
C PHE A 123 31.22 29.39 15.49
N GLU A 124 32.03 30.45 15.43
CA GLU A 124 32.95 30.83 16.51
C GLU A 124 32.22 31.32 17.77
N SER A 125 31.05 31.94 17.64
CA SER A 125 30.36 32.61 18.75
C SER A 125 29.19 31.83 19.37
N SER A 126 28.70 30.76 18.72
CA SER A 126 27.54 30.00 19.20
C SER A 126 27.78 28.49 19.08
N ILE A 127 27.74 27.80 20.22
CA ILE A 127 27.92 26.35 20.32
C ILE A 127 26.79 25.58 19.60
N HIS A 128 25.64 26.24 19.40
CA HIS A 128 24.42 25.64 18.84
C HIS A 128 24.35 25.71 17.30
N SER A 129 24.93 26.75 16.68
CA SER A 129 24.99 26.94 15.21
C SER A 129 25.91 25.92 14.53
N GLY A 130 27.01 25.56 15.21
CA GLY A 130 27.90 24.44 14.88
C GLY A 130 27.19 23.16 14.46
N GLN A 131 26.13 22.83 15.19
CA GLN A 131 25.48 21.53 15.10
C GLN A 131 24.61 21.40 13.83
N ALA A 132 23.93 22.46 13.40
CA ALA A 132 22.93 22.38 12.32
C ALA A 132 23.55 22.13 10.93
N GLY A 133 24.64 22.85 10.59
CA GLY A 133 25.32 22.70 9.29
C GLY A 133 26.00 21.32 9.13
N ASP A 134 26.55 20.79 10.22
CA ASP A 134 27.19 19.48 10.25
C ASP A 134 26.17 18.33 10.17
N MET A 135 24.93 18.54 10.65
CA MET A 135 23.87 17.54 10.58
C MET A 135 23.41 17.26 9.14
N GLN A 136 23.34 18.27 8.26
CA GLN A 136 23.01 18.06 6.85
C GLN A 136 24.10 17.23 6.14
N ARG A 137 25.37 17.56 6.36
CA ARG A 137 26.50 16.80 5.79
C ARG A 137 26.46 15.35 6.26
N LYS A 138 26.31 15.14 7.57
CA LYS A 138 26.21 13.79 8.18
C LYS A 138 25.04 12.99 7.59
N GLN A 139 23.89 13.61 7.34
CA GLN A 139 22.75 12.93 6.72
C GLN A 139 23.03 12.54 5.27
N ILE A 140 23.59 13.43 4.45
CA ILE A 140 23.98 13.09 3.06
C ILE A 140 25.03 11.98 3.07
N ASP A 141 26.03 12.08 3.95
CA ASP A 141 27.08 11.07 4.12
C ASP A 141 26.54 9.71 4.58
N ASN A 142 25.43 9.68 5.31
CA ASN A 142 24.74 8.45 5.66
C ASN A 142 23.97 7.83 4.47
N TYR A 143 23.38 8.65 3.59
CA TYR A 143 22.58 8.17 2.46
C TYR A 143 23.40 7.85 1.20
N LEU A 144 24.57 8.46 0.99
CA LEU A 144 25.44 8.18 -0.17
C LEU A 144 25.89 6.70 -0.24
N PRO A 145 26.40 6.07 0.84
CA PRO A 145 26.74 4.65 0.85
C PRO A 145 25.52 3.76 0.57
N LEU A 146 24.34 4.15 1.07
CA LEU A 146 23.10 3.43 0.81
C LEU A 146 22.77 3.45 -0.68
N LEU A 147 22.73 4.64 -1.30
CA LEU A 147 22.48 4.80 -2.73
C LEU A 147 23.46 3.97 -3.56
N ASN A 148 24.75 4.02 -3.23
CA ASN A 148 25.80 3.27 -3.91
C ASN A 148 25.60 1.75 -3.82
N LYS A 149 25.05 1.24 -2.71
CA LYS A 149 24.81 -0.20 -2.50
C LYS A 149 23.47 -0.71 -3.04
N LEU A 150 22.56 0.16 -3.50
CA LEU A 150 21.26 -0.27 -4.02
C LEU A 150 21.41 -1.22 -5.21
N LYS A 151 20.70 -2.36 -5.13
CA LYS A 151 20.51 -3.31 -6.23
C LYS A 151 19.49 -2.75 -7.23
N ARG A 152 19.48 -3.30 -8.45
CA ARG A 152 18.57 -2.85 -9.54
C ARG A 152 17.08 -2.92 -9.16
N GLY A 153 16.67 -3.91 -8.37
CA GLY A 153 15.29 -4.01 -7.86
C GLY A 153 14.95 -2.88 -6.88
N GLU A 154 15.85 -2.58 -5.95
CA GLU A 154 15.71 -1.51 -4.97
C GLU A 154 15.76 -0.11 -5.62
N GLU A 155 16.54 0.07 -6.70
CA GLU A 155 16.54 1.30 -7.49
C GLU A 155 15.19 1.56 -8.17
N LYS A 156 14.54 0.49 -8.68
CA LYS A 156 13.18 0.60 -9.24
C LYS A 156 12.16 0.94 -8.16
N LEU A 157 12.25 0.30 -7.00
CA LEU A 157 11.41 0.61 -5.84
C LEU A 157 11.59 2.06 -5.39
N LEU A 158 12.83 2.53 -5.26
CA LEU A 158 13.14 3.93 -4.93
C LEU A 158 12.54 4.91 -5.94
N SER A 159 12.72 4.64 -7.24
CA SER A 159 12.15 5.46 -8.32
C SER A 159 10.62 5.51 -8.24
N SER A 160 9.99 4.37 -7.94
CA SER A 160 8.54 4.26 -7.75
C SER A 160 8.06 5.03 -6.53
N SER A 161 8.73 4.87 -5.39
CA SER A 161 8.41 5.59 -4.15
C SER A 161 8.57 7.11 -4.32
N ILE A 162 9.63 7.59 -4.96
CA ILE A 162 9.79 9.03 -5.25
C ILE A 162 8.65 9.55 -6.14
N LYS A 163 8.25 8.80 -7.18
CA LYS A 163 7.09 9.17 -8.01
C LYS A 163 5.81 9.28 -7.19
N LYS A 164 5.56 8.32 -6.30
CA LYS A 164 4.38 8.32 -5.42
C LYS A 164 4.37 9.52 -4.48
N ILE A 165 5.49 9.81 -3.81
CA ILE A 165 5.58 10.98 -2.92
C ILE A 165 5.29 12.27 -3.70
N ILE A 166 5.88 12.42 -4.89
CA ILE A 166 5.63 13.57 -5.76
C ILE A 166 4.13 13.71 -6.09
N GLN A 167 3.44 12.61 -6.43
CA GLN A 167 2.00 12.63 -6.68
C GLN A 167 1.21 13.03 -5.43
N ILE A 168 1.57 12.50 -4.25
CA ILE A 168 0.93 12.84 -2.98
C ILE A 168 1.10 14.33 -2.67
N THR A 169 2.26 14.93 -2.98
CA THR A 169 2.48 16.38 -2.80
C THR A 169 1.73 17.27 -3.77
N GLU A 170 1.12 16.70 -4.80
CA GLU A 170 0.30 17.40 -5.78
C GLU A 170 -1.21 17.25 -5.50
N ASP A 171 -1.60 16.22 -4.74
CA ASP A 171 -2.97 16.03 -4.25
C ASP A 171 -3.37 17.10 -3.24
N ARG A 172 -4.48 17.81 -3.47
CA ARG A 172 -4.85 18.99 -2.66
C ARG A 172 -5.06 18.67 -1.18
N SER A 173 -5.71 17.54 -0.86
CA SER A 173 -5.98 17.13 0.52
C SER A 173 -4.70 16.70 1.24
N THR A 174 -3.96 15.77 0.65
CA THR A 174 -2.78 15.19 1.30
C THR A 174 -1.59 16.16 1.31
N LYS A 175 -1.51 17.06 0.33
CA LYS A 175 -0.54 18.16 0.33
C LYS A 175 -0.65 18.99 1.60
N LYS A 176 -1.86 19.37 2.01
CA LYS A 176 -2.04 20.20 3.22
C LYS A 176 -1.46 19.49 4.45
N GLU A 177 -1.87 18.25 4.68
CA GLU A 177 -1.44 17.45 5.84
C GLU A 177 0.09 17.28 5.91
N ILE A 178 0.72 16.97 4.78
CA ILE A 178 2.18 16.80 4.71
C ILE A 178 2.90 18.13 4.99
N PHE A 179 2.44 19.23 4.40
CA PHE A 179 3.07 20.53 4.62
C PHE A 179 2.80 21.07 6.03
N ASP A 180 1.67 20.74 6.65
CA ASP A 180 1.39 21.05 8.06
C ASP A 180 2.34 20.26 8.99
N ALA A 181 2.50 18.96 8.76
CA ALA A 181 3.45 18.12 9.50
C ALA A 181 4.89 18.59 9.32
N TYR A 182 5.24 19.04 8.11
CA TYR A 182 6.52 19.62 7.79
C TYR A 182 6.75 20.97 8.50
N ASN A 183 5.73 21.83 8.57
CA ASN A 183 5.79 23.12 9.27
C ASN A 183 6.01 22.94 10.78
N ASN A 184 5.36 21.95 11.37
CA ASN A 184 5.55 21.60 12.79
C ASN A 184 7.02 21.28 13.13
N VAL A 185 7.79 20.72 12.19
CA VAL A 185 9.23 20.50 12.39
C VAL A 185 10.01 21.82 12.41
N LEU A 186 9.70 22.73 11.47
CA LEU A 186 10.32 24.06 11.43
C LEU A 186 10.04 24.84 12.70
N GLU A 187 8.77 24.95 13.10
CA GLU A 187 8.35 25.72 14.28
C GLU A 187 8.99 25.20 15.57
N LYS A 188 8.90 23.89 15.84
CA LYS A 188 9.47 23.30 17.06
C LYS A 188 10.99 23.45 17.12
N THR A 189 11.67 23.35 15.97
CA THR A 189 13.14 23.46 15.93
C THR A 189 13.61 24.91 16.03
N LEU A 190 12.91 25.88 15.43
CA LEU A 190 13.21 27.30 15.61
C LEU A 190 12.99 27.74 17.07
N ASN A 191 11.93 27.23 17.70
CA ASN A 191 11.66 27.47 19.12
C ASN A 191 12.76 26.86 20.02
N SER A 192 13.29 25.67 19.67
CA SER A 192 14.39 25.09 20.46
C SER A 192 15.71 25.83 20.27
N MET A 193 15.97 26.45 19.10
CA MET A 193 17.13 27.33 18.91
C MET A 193 17.05 28.61 19.74
N SER A 194 15.83 29.04 20.10
CA SER A 194 15.58 30.25 20.90
C SER A 194 15.52 29.98 22.42
N THR A 195 15.66 28.72 22.84
CA THR A 195 15.59 28.29 24.25
C THR A 195 16.80 27.42 24.61
N ASN A 196 17.02 27.14 25.89
CA ASN A 196 18.11 26.24 26.35
C ASN A 196 17.83 24.74 26.06
N THR A 197 16.99 24.43 25.07
CA THR A 197 16.60 23.06 24.71
C THR A 197 17.54 22.48 23.67
N SER A 198 17.85 21.18 23.73
CA SER A 198 18.69 20.52 22.72
C SER A 198 18.04 20.54 21.34
N VAL A 199 18.56 21.39 20.44
CA VAL A 199 18.14 21.51 19.04
C VAL A 199 18.27 20.17 18.31
N ALA A 200 19.36 19.44 18.54
CA ALA A 200 19.60 18.15 17.91
C ALA A 200 18.54 17.11 18.27
N ASN A 201 18.12 17.04 19.55
CA ASN A 201 17.09 16.11 19.98
C ASN A 201 15.70 16.52 19.48
N THR A 202 15.36 17.82 19.55
CA THR A 202 14.09 18.33 19.03
C THR A 202 13.96 18.06 17.55
N LEU A 203 14.99 18.38 16.77
CA LEU A 203 15.02 18.13 15.34
C LEU A 203 14.92 16.64 15.04
N LYS A 204 15.68 15.78 15.74
CA LYS A 204 15.61 14.32 15.57
C LYS A 204 14.19 13.79 15.79
N ASN A 205 13.54 14.19 16.88
CA ASN A 205 12.21 13.69 17.24
C ASN A 205 11.12 14.18 16.28
N THR A 206 11.14 15.47 15.93
CA THR A 206 10.18 16.06 14.99
C THR A 206 10.39 15.58 13.56
N THR A 207 11.64 15.37 13.15
CA THR A 207 12.00 14.68 11.91
C THR A 207 11.42 13.29 11.86
N GLN A 208 11.59 12.52 12.94
CA GLN A 208 11.09 11.16 13.02
C GLN A 208 9.56 11.14 12.95
N GLU A 209 8.87 12.07 13.63
CA GLU A 209 7.41 12.21 13.57
C GLU A 209 6.93 12.48 12.13
N PHE A 210 7.57 13.43 11.43
CA PHE A 210 7.26 13.73 10.03
C PHE A 210 7.56 12.56 9.10
N ILE A 211 8.70 11.89 9.28
CA ILE A 211 9.06 10.70 8.50
C ILE A 211 8.02 9.61 8.72
N THR A 212 7.62 9.35 9.97
CA THR A 212 6.57 8.38 10.28
C THR A 212 5.25 8.75 9.59
N LYS A 213 4.77 10.00 9.72
CA LYS A 213 3.54 10.46 9.05
C LYS A 213 3.62 10.37 7.52
N THR A 214 4.74 10.75 6.93
CA THR A 214 4.94 10.70 5.47
C THR A 214 5.11 9.26 5.00
N LYS A 215 5.72 8.40 5.81
CA LYS A 215 5.80 6.96 5.58
C LYS A 215 4.45 6.32 5.66
N GLU A 216 3.62 6.66 6.64
CA GLU A 216 2.23 6.23 6.67
C GLU A 216 1.60 6.61 5.34
N GLN A 217 1.64 7.86 4.89
CA GLN A 217 1.09 8.24 3.56
C GLN A 217 1.75 7.56 2.32
N LEU A 218 2.95 6.99 2.44
CA LEU A 218 3.73 6.37 1.35
C LEU A 218 3.65 4.83 1.34
N LEU A 219 3.68 4.23 2.54
CA LEU A 219 3.75 2.80 2.87
C LEU A 219 2.40 2.28 3.36
N ASP A 220 1.59 3.10 4.06
CA ASP A 220 0.19 3.14 3.65
C ASP A 220 0.26 3.67 2.23
N LYS A 221 0.30 2.71 1.31
CA LYS A 221 -0.58 2.81 0.16
C LYS A 221 -1.81 3.55 0.70
N LYS A 222 -2.33 4.54 -0.01
CA LYS A 222 -3.77 4.46 -0.17
C LYS A 222 -4.03 3.05 -0.75
N THR A 223 -4.02 1.98 0.07
CA THR A 223 -5.23 1.30 0.43
C THR A 223 -6.25 2.40 0.38
N ASN A 224 -6.84 2.54 -0.81
CA ASN A 224 -8.12 3.17 -0.89
C ASN A 224 -8.88 2.38 0.17
N LYS A 225 -9.00 2.94 1.39
CA LYS A 225 -9.57 2.23 2.53
C LYS A 225 -10.95 1.75 2.12
N HIS A 226 -11.58 2.54 1.25
CA HIS A 226 -12.72 2.15 0.46
C HIS A 226 -12.48 0.93 -0.47
N ASN A 227 -11.43 0.81 -1.30
CA ASN A 227 -11.13 -0.46 -2.02
C ASN A 227 -10.89 -1.65 -1.08
N PHE A 228 -10.20 -1.47 0.05
CA PHE A 228 -9.99 -2.56 1.00
C PHE A 228 -11.30 -2.96 1.69
N ASN A 229 -12.08 -2.00 2.18
CA ASN A 229 -13.40 -2.22 2.76
C ASN A 229 -14.34 -2.86 1.72
N LEU A 230 -14.24 -2.46 0.46
CA LEU A 230 -15.01 -3.02 -0.63
C LEU A 230 -14.60 -4.46 -0.96
N GLU A 231 -13.30 -4.79 -0.98
CA GLU A 231 -12.86 -6.17 -1.13
C GLU A 231 -13.10 -7.01 0.14
N ARG A 232 -13.05 -6.42 1.35
CA ARG A 232 -13.46 -7.04 2.62
C ARG A 232 -14.96 -7.36 2.61
N ALA A 233 -15.80 -6.43 2.19
CA ALA A 233 -17.23 -6.63 2.07
C ALA A 233 -17.52 -7.74 1.03
N ARG A 234 -16.92 -7.65 -0.16
CA ARG A 234 -17.04 -8.70 -1.19
C ARG A 234 -16.61 -10.05 -0.65
N PHE A 235 -15.47 -10.11 0.06
CA PHE A 235 -14.99 -11.33 0.68
C PHE A 235 -16.02 -11.90 1.66
N ASN A 236 -16.48 -11.10 2.61
CA ASN A 236 -17.43 -11.51 3.65
C ASN A 236 -18.84 -11.83 3.09
N LEU A 237 -19.15 -11.43 1.86
CA LEU A 237 -20.39 -11.77 1.16
C LEU A 237 -20.26 -12.99 0.22
N GLY A 238 -19.17 -13.77 0.34
CA GLY A 238 -18.93 -14.95 -0.50
C GLY A 238 -18.42 -14.61 -1.91
N GLY A 239 -18.01 -13.36 -2.14
CA GLY A 239 -17.64 -12.82 -3.44
C GLY A 239 -16.39 -13.39 -4.08
N ALA A 240 -15.60 -14.17 -3.33
CA ALA A 240 -14.52 -14.99 -3.87
C ALA A 240 -15.04 -16.18 -4.68
N ILE A 241 -16.21 -16.71 -4.31
CA ILE A 241 -16.84 -17.88 -4.95
C ILE A 241 -17.94 -17.43 -5.91
N TYR A 242 -18.81 -16.51 -5.49
CA TYR A 242 -19.95 -16.05 -6.27
C TYR A 242 -20.10 -14.54 -6.18
N THR A 243 -20.04 -13.84 -7.31
CA THR A 243 -20.24 -12.39 -7.36
C THR A 243 -21.61 -11.97 -6.78
N PRO A 244 -21.67 -11.22 -5.66
CA PRO A 244 -22.92 -10.90 -4.97
C PRO A 244 -23.96 -10.21 -5.85
N GLY A 245 -23.54 -9.28 -6.71
CA GLY A 245 -24.45 -8.59 -7.63
C GLY A 245 -25.15 -9.53 -8.62
N LEU A 246 -24.47 -10.59 -9.07
CA LEU A 246 -25.08 -11.59 -9.95
C LEU A 246 -26.11 -12.44 -9.18
N LEU A 247 -25.84 -12.75 -7.91
CA LEU A 247 -26.78 -13.46 -7.05
C LEU A 247 -28.06 -12.65 -6.82
N VAL A 248 -27.92 -11.35 -6.52
CA VAL A 248 -29.05 -10.40 -6.40
C VAL A 248 -29.87 -10.38 -7.70
N GLU A 249 -29.21 -10.24 -8.85
CA GLU A 249 -29.88 -10.17 -10.15
C GLU A 249 -30.64 -11.46 -10.48
N ILE A 250 -30.04 -12.62 -10.20
CA ILE A 250 -30.67 -13.94 -10.43
C ILE A 250 -31.86 -14.13 -9.50
N ALA A 251 -31.72 -13.74 -8.23
CA ALA A 251 -32.80 -13.82 -7.26
C ALA A 251 -33.95 -12.89 -7.66
N GLY A 252 -33.69 -11.65 -8.09
CA GLY A 252 -34.71 -10.73 -8.59
C GLY A 252 -35.61 -11.31 -9.71
N LYS A 253 -35.10 -12.31 -10.45
CA LYS A 253 -35.79 -12.98 -11.56
C LYS A 253 -36.43 -14.33 -11.17
N LEU A 254 -36.42 -14.75 -9.90
CA LEU A 254 -37.03 -16.00 -9.42
C LEU A 254 -38.51 -15.78 -9.07
N THR A 255 -39.35 -16.79 -9.34
CA THR A 255 -40.71 -16.92 -8.78
C THR A 255 -40.65 -17.13 -7.27
N THR A 256 -41.68 -16.67 -6.54
CA THR A 256 -41.67 -16.59 -5.08
C THR A 256 -41.41 -17.93 -4.37
N SER A 257 -41.95 -19.05 -4.88
CA SER A 257 -41.83 -20.37 -4.24
C SER A 257 -40.44 -21.01 -4.37
N ASP A 258 -39.79 -20.86 -5.52
CA ASP A 258 -38.45 -21.42 -5.75
C ASP A 258 -37.36 -20.54 -5.14
N LYS A 259 -37.64 -19.25 -4.97
CA LYS A 259 -36.72 -18.25 -4.43
C LYS A 259 -36.28 -18.55 -3.01
N GLU A 260 -37.21 -18.93 -2.14
CA GLU A 260 -36.93 -18.99 -0.70
C GLU A 260 -35.92 -20.09 -0.34
N LYS A 261 -36.19 -21.32 -0.76
CA LYS A 261 -35.32 -22.47 -0.47
C LYS A 261 -33.99 -22.35 -1.22
N PHE A 262 -34.04 -21.98 -2.49
CA PHE A 262 -32.83 -21.83 -3.32
C PHE A 262 -31.88 -20.74 -2.82
N VAL A 263 -32.39 -19.55 -2.49
CA VAL A 263 -31.56 -18.44 -1.99
C VAL A 263 -30.93 -18.80 -0.66
N THR A 264 -31.70 -19.42 0.25
CA THR A 264 -31.21 -19.82 1.56
C THR A 264 -30.10 -20.86 1.44
N ASP A 265 -30.32 -21.93 0.68
CA ASP A 265 -29.34 -23.00 0.48
C ASP A 265 -28.05 -22.48 -0.19
N LEU A 266 -28.19 -21.63 -1.20
CA LEU A 266 -27.06 -21.06 -1.93
C LEU A 266 -26.25 -20.07 -1.08
N VAL A 267 -26.91 -19.13 -0.37
CA VAL A 267 -26.22 -18.18 0.51
C VAL A 267 -25.51 -18.92 1.64
N HIS A 268 -26.18 -19.88 2.27
CA HIS A 268 -25.58 -20.68 3.34
C HIS A 268 -24.33 -21.43 2.84
N SER A 269 -24.43 -22.11 1.69
CA SER A 269 -23.27 -22.79 1.11
C SER A 269 -22.10 -21.84 0.83
N LEU A 270 -22.37 -20.63 0.31
CA LEU A 270 -21.32 -19.67 -0.04
C LEU A 270 -20.60 -19.10 1.19
N LEU A 271 -21.33 -18.89 2.28
CA LEU A 271 -20.78 -18.28 3.50
C LEU A 271 -20.22 -19.32 4.47
N TYR A 272 -20.63 -20.59 4.39
CA TYR A 272 -20.16 -21.65 5.27
C TYR A 272 -18.62 -21.77 5.36
N PRO A 273 -17.86 -21.79 4.24
CA PRO A 273 -16.39 -21.79 4.31
C PRO A 273 -15.82 -20.58 5.06
N LEU A 274 -16.49 -19.43 4.99
CA LEU A 274 -16.05 -18.20 5.65
C LEU A 274 -16.34 -18.22 7.15
N ILE A 275 -17.43 -18.88 7.58
CA ILE A 275 -17.71 -19.15 9.00
C ILE A 275 -16.58 -20.00 9.59
N GLN A 276 -16.22 -21.08 8.90
CA GLN A 276 -15.13 -21.96 9.33
C GLN A 276 -13.78 -21.23 9.35
N LEU A 277 -13.55 -20.33 8.38
CA LEU A 277 -12.38 -19.46 8.40
C LEU A 277 -12.40 -18.50 9.60
N LYS A 278 -13.55 -17.89 9.93
CA LYS A 278 -13.72 -16.99 11.09
C LYS A 278 -13.34 -17.72 12.38
N GLU A 279 -13.83 -18.94 12.57
CA GLU A 279 -13.49 -19.78 13.72
C GLU A 279 -11.98 -20.02 13.81
N LYS A 280 -11.33 -20.32 12.68
CA LYS A 280 -9.88 -20.55 12.63
C LYS A 280 -9.05 -19.31 12.97
N VAL A 281 -9.44 -18.14 12.47
CA VAL A 281 -8.68 -16.89 12.67
C VAL A 281 -9.09 -16.15 13.94
N SER A 282 -10.09 -16.65 14.67
CA SER A 282 -10.52 -16.06 15.93
C SER A 282 -9.38 -16.02 16.94
N GLY A 283 -9.15 -14.84 17.54
CA GLY A 283 -8.03 -14.62 18.48
C GLY A 283 -6.63 -14.63 17.85
N SER A 284 -6.51 -14.75 16.52
CA SER A 284 -5.23 -14.71 15.81
C SER A 284 -4.71 -13.28 15.64
N SER A 285 -3.41 -13.12 15.40
CA SER A 285 -2.84 -11.80 15.07
C SER A 285 -3.30 -11.35 13.68
N PRO A 286 -3.31 -10.04 13.39
CA PRO A 286 -3.69 -9.52 12.08
C PRO A 286 -2.85 -10.11 10.92
N GLU A 287 -1.57 -10.40 11.15
CA GLU A 287 -0.68 -11.06 10.19
C GLU A 287 -1.14 -12.48 9.88
N SER A 288 -1.50 -13.25 10.92
CA SER A 288 -1.99 -14.62 10.77
C SER A 288 -3.36 -14.65 10.09
N THR A 289 -4.26 -13.72 10.44
CA THR A 289 -5.54 -13.54 9.76
C THR A 289 -5.33 -13.23 8.28
N LYS A 290 -4.42 -12.31 7.95
CA LYS A 290 -4.06 -12.00 6.57
C LYS A 290 -3.57 -13.23 5.82
N GLU A 291 -2.63 -13.98 6.39
CA GLU A 291 -2.07 -15.18 5.78
C GLU A 291 -3.16 -16.22 5.46
N GLU A 292 -4.06 -16.49 6.41
CA GLU A 292 -5.14 -17.46 6.22
C GLU A 292 -6.19 -17.01 5.20
N VAL A 293 -6.52 -15.71 5.15
CA VAL A 293 -7.39 -15.13 4.12
C VAL A 293 -6.78 -15.27 2.73
N ILE A 294 -5.47 -15.01 2.59
CA ILE A 294 -4.79 -15.17 1.30
C ILE A 294 -4.75 -16.65 0.89
N LYS A 295 -4.45 -17.58 1.81
CA LYS A 295 -4.52 -19.02 1.52
C LYS A 295 -5.91 -19.45 1.09
N TYR A 296 -6.97 -18.96 1.75
CA TYR A 296 -8.35 -19.21 1.34
C TYR A 296 -8.57 -18.80 -0.13
N LEU A 297 -8.19 -17.58 -0.49
CA LEU A 297 -8.40 -17.05 -1.84
C LEU A 297 -7.55 -17.78 -2.89
N GLN A 298 -6.32 -18.14 -2.55
CA GLN A 298 -5.46 -18.95 -3.40
C GLN A 298 -6.01 -20.38 -3.58
N SER A 299 -6.70 -20.93 -2.58
CA SER A 299 -7.41 -22.21 -2.70
C SER A 299 -8.58 -22.14 -3.67
N VAL A 300 -9.35 -21.03 -3.63
CA VAL A 300 -10.45 -20.74 -4.58
C VAL A 300 -9.93 -20.66 -6.03
N THR A 301 -8.75 -20.08 -6.24
CA THR A 301 -8.12 -20.00 -7.57
C THR A 301 -7.31 -21.25 -7.97
N ASN A 302 -7.38 -22.34 -7.19
CA ASN A 302 -6.59 -23.56 -7.39
C ASN A 302 -5.08 -23.30 -7.51
N SER A 303 -4.59 -22.27 -6.80
CA SER A 303 -3.17 -21.92 -6.72
C SER A 303 -2.46 -22.66 -5.58
N ILE A 304 -3.22 -23.25 -4.66
CA ILE A 304 -2.74 -24.22 -3.68
C ILE A 304 -3.61 -25.48 -3.73
N ASP A 305 -2.94 -26.62 -3.64
CA ASP A 305 -3.58 -27.94 -3.73
C ASP A 305 -4.07 -28.45 -2.37
N VAL A 306 -3.44 -28.01 -1.27
CA VAL A 306 -3.75 -28.45 0.08
C VAL A 306 -4.20 -27.25 0.92
N TYR A 307 -5.48 -27.23 1.29
CA TYR A 307 -6.06 -26.26 2.21
C TYR A 307 -7.21 -26.92 2.99
N PHE A 308 -7.36 -26.58 4.27
CA PHE A 308 -8.31 -27.29 5.14
C PHE A 308 -9.78 -27.14 4.70
N LEU A 309 -10.13 -26.04 4.03
CA LEU A 309 -11.48 -25.80 3.50
C LEU A 309 -11.64 -26.17 2.02
N LYS A 310 -10.72 -26.95 1.44
CA LYS A 310 -10.73 -27.22 0.00
C LYS A 310 -12.04 -27.88 -0.44
N LYS A 311 -12.57 -28.80 0.38
CA LYS A 311 -13.81 -29.53 0.09
C LYS A 311 -15.02 -28.60 0.09
N GLU A 312 -15.13 -27.76 1.09
CA GLU A 312 -16.22 -26.79 1.29
C GLU A 312 -16.21 -25.72 0.18
N ILE A 313 -15.02 -25.26 -0.21
CA ILE A 313 -14.83 -24.33 -1.34
C ILE A 313 -15.29 -24.99 -2.64
N SER A 314 -14.88 -26.23 -2.91
CA SER A 314 -15.28 -26.95 -4.14
C SER A 314 -16.79 -27.16 -4.20
N ALA A 315 -17.41 -27.62 -3.12
CA ALA A 315 -18.86 -27.81 -3.05
C ALA A 315 -19.63 -26.50 -3.34
N SER A 316 -19.14 -25.38 -2.80
CA SER A 316 -19.72 -24.06 -3.04
C SER A 316 -19.56 -23.60 -4.50
N GLN A 317 -18.41 -23.91 -5.12
CA GLN A 317 -18.17 -23.63 -6.55
C GLN A 317 -19.06 -24.48 -7.47
N GLU A 318 -19.30 -25.74 -7.11
CA GLU A 318 -20.22 -26.64 -7.81
C GLU A 318 -21.66 -26.11 -7.72
N LEU A 319 -22.15 -25.80 -6.52
CA LEU A 319 -23.50 -25.29 -6.31
C LEU A 319 -23.75 -23.97 -7.05
N ARG A 320 -22.76 -23.06 -7.07
CA ARG A 320 -22.78 -21.88 -7.93
C ARG A 320 -22.97 -22.24 -9.40
N SER A 321 -22.17 -23.19 -9.88
CA SER A 321 -22.14 -23.56 -11.30
C SER A 321 -23.47 -24.16 -11.71
N GLU A 322 -24.06 -25.01 -10.87
CA GLU A 322 -25.41 -25.56 -11.04
C GLU A 322 -26.47 -24.45 -11.06
N SER A 323 -26.40 -23.51 -10.11
CA SER A 323 -27.29 -22.34 -10.03
C SER A 323 -27.29 -21.52 -11.32
N ILE A 324 -26.10 -21.19 -11.84
CA ILE A 324 -25.93 -20.48 -13.12
C ILE A 324 -26.42 -21.32 -14.29
N CYS A 325 -26.11 -22.62 -14.29
CA CYS A 325 -26.48 -23.55 -15.34
C CYS A 325 -27.99 -23.67 -15.48
N LYS A 326 -28.73 -23.87 -14.38
CA LYS A 326 -30.20 -23.95 -14.37
C LYS A 326 -30.84 -22.71 -15.00
N ARG A 327 -30.24 -21.53 -14.79
CA ARG A 327 -30.77 -20.26 -15.32
C ARG A 327 -30.34 -19.93 -16.75
N THR A 328 -29.38 -20.66 -17.29
CA THR A 328 -28.89 -20.50 -18.67
C THR A 328 -29.35 -21.66 -19.56
N GLU A 329 -30.28 -22.50 -19.09
CA GLU A 329 -30.78 -23.69 -19.80
C GLU A 329 -31.47 -23.37 -21.13
N GLU A 330 -32.09 -22.21 -21.26
CA GLU A 330 -32.72 -21.75 -22.51
C GLU A 330 -31.74 -21.04 -23.45
N MET A 331 -30.46 -20.88 -23.05
CA MET A 331 -29.48 -20.14 -23.83
C MET A 331 -28.60 -21.06 -24.69
N PRO A 332 -28.32 -20.69 -25.96
CA PRO A 332 -27.30 -21.38 -26.74
C PRO A 332 -25.93 -21.27 -26.07
N ASP A 333 -25.11 -22.32 -26.22
CA ASP A 333 -23.74 -22.45 -25.67
C ASP A 333 -23.60 -22.44 -24.13
N LYS A 334 -24.52 -23.09 -23.38
CA LYS A 334 -24.51 -23.22 -21.89
C LYS A 334 -23.10 -23.47 -21.30
N LYS A 335 -22.37 -24.47 -21.79
CA LYS A 335 -21.02 -24.84 -21.30
C LYS A 335 -20.01 -23.69 -21.44
N LYS A 336 -20.07 -22.96 -22.57
CA LYS A 336 -19.18 -21.84 -22.87
C LYS A 336 -19.48 -20.63 -21.97
N LYS A 337 -20.76 -20.39 -21.66
CA LYS A 337 -21.18 -19.32 -20.74
C LYS A 337 -20.77 -19.61 -19.30
N SER A 338 -20.95 -20.85 -18.82
CA SER A 338 -20.45 -21.27 -17.50
C SER A 338 -18.94 -21.03 -17.37
N GLN A 339 -18.15 -21.50 -18.35
CA GLN A 339 -16.70 -21.30 -18.38
C GLN A 339 -16.30 -19.81 -18.39
N LYS A 340 -17.08 -18.95 -19.05
CA LYS A 340 -16.83 -17.50 -19.07
C LYS A 340 -17.06 -16.89 -17.68
N ILE A 341 -18.10 -17.31 -16.97
CA ILE A 341 -18.38 -16.83 -15.61
C ILE A 341 -17.30 -17.31 -14.64
N ASP A 342 -16.85 -18.55 -14.76
CA ASP A 342 -15.74 -19.09 -13.96
C ASP A 342 -14.45 -18.30 -14.17
N LYS A 343 -14.16 -17.95 -15.43
CA LYS A 343 -13.00 -17.11 -15.74
C LYS A 343 -13.09 -15.72 -15.10
N ILE A 344 -14.25 -15.06 -15.21
CA ILE A 344 -14.48 -13.75 -14.59
C ILE A 344 -14.35 -13.84 -13.06
N GLN A 345 -14.87 -14.91 -12.47
CA GLN A 345 -14.79 -15.14 -11.03
C GLN A 345 -13.33 -15.34 -10.58
N ILE A 346 -12.55 -16.12 -11.31
CA ILE A 346 -11.10 -16.29 -11.06
C ILE A 346 -10.36 -14.96 -11.20
N GLU A 347 -10.69 -14.15 -12.22
CA GLU A 347 -10.09 -12.82 -12.39
C GLU A 347 -10.43 -11.86 -11.24
N ASN A 348 -11.69 -11.87 -10.78
CA ASN A 348 -12.13 -11.12 -9.60
C ASN A 348 -11.39 -11.56 -8.32
N THR A 349 -11.27 -12.87 -8.10
CA THR A 349 -10.54 -13.42 -6.94
C THR A 349 -9.06 -13.09 -7.02
N LYS A 350 -8.43 -13.13 -8.21
CA LYS A 350 -7.05 -12.67 -8.39
C LYS A 350 -6.87 -11.18 -8.10
N ARG A 351 -7.83 -10.33 -8.50
CA ARG A 351 -7.84 -8.90 -8.12
C ARG A 351 -7.93 -8.74 -6.60
N MET A 352 -8.78 -9.51 -5.95
CA MET A 352 -8.93 -9.51 -4.49
C MET A 352 -7.63 -9.92 -3.80
N VAL A 353 -7.00 -11.02 -4.23
CA VAL A 353 -5.67 -11.47 -3.75
C VAL A 353 -4.65 -10.34 -3.90
N SER A 354 -4.53 -9.76 -5.10
CA SER A 354 -3.59 -8.65 -5.33
C SER A 354 -3.86 -7.46 -4.42
N THR A 355 -5.12 -7.14 -4.13
CA THR A 355 -5.48 -6.01 -3.26
C THR A 355 -5.15 -6.31 -1.80
N LEU A 356 -5.43 -7.53 -1.34
CA LEU A 356 -5.29 -7.94 0.05
C LEU A 356 -3.84 -8.32 0.43
N GLU A 357 -3.08 -8.98 -0.46
CA GLU A 357 -1.65 -9.25 -0.27
C GLU A 357 -0.88 -7.93 -0.08
N GLU A 358 -1.31 -6.91 -0.82
CA GLU A 358 -0.74 -5.58 -0.82
C GLU A 358 -1.11 -4.71 0.39
N ALA A 359 -2.16 -5.06 1.14
CA ALA A 359 -2.67 -4.27 2.26
C ALA A 359 -1.84 -4.47 3.55
N ASN A 360 -1.80 -3.45 4.42
CA ASN A 360 -1.13 -3.55 5.72
C ASN A 360 -1.81 -4.62 6.59
N SER A 361 -1.02 -5.49 7.23
CA SER A 361 -1.52 -6.56 8.11
C SER A 361 -2.42 -6.02 9.22
N SER A 362 -2.13 -4.83 9.76
CA SER A 362 -2.96 -4.19 10.80
C SER A 362 -4.43 -4.00 10.41
N LEU A 363 -4.74 -3.86 9.12
CA LEU A 363 -6.11 -3.74 8.60
C LEU A 363 -6.90 -5.06 8.66
N PHE A 364 -6.22 -6.19 8.88
CA PHE A 364 -6.84 -7.49 8.99
C PHE A 364 -7.35 -7.80 10.40
N LYS A 365 -7.16 -6.86 11.34
CA LYS A 365 -7.89 -6.89 12.61
C LYS A 365 -9.38 -6.89 12.31
N ASP A 366 -10.10 -7.90 12.80
CA ASP A 366 -11.53 -8.07 12.59
C ASP A 366 -11.91 -8.09 11.08
N PHE A 367 -11.09 -8.73 10.24
CA PHE A 367 -11.37 -8.82 8.80
C PHE A 367 -12.54 -9.73 8.46
N VAL A 368 -12.61 -10.89 9.12
CA VAL A 368 -13.66 -11.89 8.91
C VAL A 368 -14.70 -11.72 10.01
N ILE A 369 -15.85 -11.15 9.67
CA ILE A 369 -16.85 -10.69 10.65
C ILE A 369 -18.17 -11.46 10.59
N ILE A 370 -18.37 -12.34 9.61
CA ILE A 370 -19.63 -13.08 9.35
C ILE A 370 -20.18 -13.79 10.59
N ASP A 371 -21.48 -13.63 10.84
CA ASP A 371 -22.25 -14.32 11.86
C ASP A 371 -23.69 -14.57 11.38
N SER A 372 -24.53 -15.14 12.24
CA SER A 372 -25.91 -15.45 11.90
C SER A 372 -26.77 -14.23 11.56
N ASP A 373 -26.50 -13.06 12.15
CA ASP A 373 -27.25 -11.83 11.87
C ASP A 373 -26.96 -11.33 10.46
N ILE A 374 -25.68 -11.26 10.09
CA ILE A 374 -25.25 -10.88 8.73
C ILE A 374 -25.79 -11.87 7.70
N ILE A 375 -25.71 -13.17 7.98
CA ILE A 375 -26.22 -14.21 7.09
C ILE A 375 -27.73 -14.02 6.87
N SER A 376 -28.50 -13.78 7.94
CA SER A 376 -29.95 -13.56 7.86
C SER A 376 -30.27 -12.33 7.02
N LYS A 377 -29.66 -11.18 7.34
CA LYS A 377 -29.87 -9.91 6.61
C LYS A 377 -29.49 -10.01 5.15
N TYR A 378 -28.35 -10.63 4.85
CA TYR A 378 -27.91 -10.82 3.48
C TYR A 378 -28.86 -11.77 2.73
N THR A 379 -29.28 -12.87 3.34
CA THR A 379 -30.25 -13.79 2.74
C THR A 379 -31.57 -13.07 2.41
N GLU A 380 -32.09 -12.28 3.34
CA GLU A 380 -33.31 -11.50 3.17
C GLU A 380 -33.16 -10.44 2.07
N TYR A 381 -32.03 -9.72 2.03
CA TYR A 381 -31.73 -8.78 0.96
C TYR A 381 -31.68 -9.43 -0.43
N ILE A 382 -31.09 -10.63 -0.54
CA ILE A 382 -31.13 -11.40 -1.80
C ILE A 382 -32.57 -11.84 -2.13
N LYS A 383 -33.38 -12.24 -1.15
CA LYS A 383 -34.80 -12.62 -1.36
C LYS A 383 -35.62 -11.47 -1.95
N THR A 384 -35.36 -10.23 -1.57
CA THR A 384 -36.07 -9.06 -2.17
C THR A 384 -35.55 -8.71 -3.57
N GLY A 385 -34.54 -9.42 -4.08
CA GLY A 385 -33.88 -9.07 -5.34
C GLY A 385 -33.06 -7.79 -5.23
N GLY A 386 -32.64 -7.41 -4.02
CA GLY A 386 -31.91 -6.17 -3.75
C GLY A 386 -32.77 -4.91 -3.75
N GLY A 387 -34.09 -5.06 -3.75
CA GLY A 387 -35.04 -3.94 -3.80
C GLY A 387 -35.34 -3.29 -2.45
N ASP A 388 -34.86 -3.85 -1.34
CA ASP A 388 -35.07 -3.30 0.00
C ASP A 388 -33.96 -2.29 0.37
N PRO A 389 -34.25 -0.98 0.41
CA PRO A 389 -33.24 0.04 0.70
C PRO A 389 -32.74 -0.03 2.14
N LYS A 390 -33.59 -0.45 3.09
CA LYS A 390 -33.25 -0.51 4.51
C LYS A 390 -32.25 -1.64 4.76
N LEU A 391 -32.52 -2.83 4.20
CA LEU A 391 -31.58 -3.95 4.30
C LEU A 391 -30.26 -3.65 3.58
N LYS A 392 -30.31 -2.91 2.47
CA LYS A 392 -29.11 -2.44 1.78
C LYS A 392 -28.27 -1.53 2.68
N GLU A 393 -28.88 -0.50 3.28
CA GLU A 393 -28.21 0.43 4.19
C GLU A 393 -27.63 -0.31 5.40
N GLU A 394 -28.37 -1.25 6.00
CA GLU A 394 -27.89 -2.05 7.13
C GLU A 394 -26.65 -2.88 6.76
N ILE A 395 -26.62 -3.49 5.57
CA ILE A 395 -25.45 -4.23 5.08
C ILE A 395 -24.28 -3.29 4.78
N GLU A 396 -24.53 -2.14 4.15
CA GLU A 396 -23.50 -1.14 3.83
C GLU A 396 -22.86 -0.57 5.10
N LEU A 397 -23.67 -0.26 6.12
CA LEU A 397 -23.22 0.14 7.46
C LEU A 397 -22.38 -0.94 8.12
N PHE A 398 -22.80 -2.21 8.03
CA PHE A 398 -22.08 -3.32 8.66
C PHE A 398 -20.65 -3.48 8.12
N PHE A 399 -20.44 -3.18 6.84
CA PHE A 399 -19.15 -3.34 6.17
C PHE A 399 -18.35 -2.05 6.02
N ASP A 400 -18.78 -0.95 6.65
CA ASP A 400 -18.18 0.39 6.50
C ASP A 400 -18.02 0.80 5.03
N LEU A 401 -19.08 0.61 4.25
CA LEU A 401 -19.17 1.05 2.86
C LEU A 401 -19.73 2.48 2.79
N PRO A 402 -19.05 3.42 2.12
CA PRO A 402 -19.49 4.82 2.03
C PRO A 402 -20.61 5.07 1.02
#